data_AF-A0A2S7D592-F1
#
_entry.id   AF-A0A2S7D592-F1
#
_cell.length_a   1.000
_cell.length_b   1.000
_cell.length_c   1.000
_cell.angle_alpha   90.00
_cell.angle_beta   90.00
_cell.angle_gamma   90.00
#
_symmetry.space_group_name_H-M   'P 1'
#
loop_
_entity.id
_entity.type
_entity.pdbx_description
1 polymer ?
#
loop_
_entity_poly.entity_id
_entity_poly.type
_entity_poly.pdbx_seq_one_letter_code
_entity_poly.pdbx_strand_id
1 'polypeptide(L)'
;METRLSACDFYLVVSMVDLVTWVGSDEGNFSVNGHFQQALQELGIKVDLVGLYMEYFDRAKIGTGDVYLYQKEESHAVFAIDLYKELTDQLDIIQMAILCDSGIAAKVRGKLREFFDDASCKIIYEEAHFSSRARDLIDFEKYPLLMAESGYRKNILKNYVPS
;
A
#
# COMPACT_ATOMS: atom_id res chain seq x y z
N MET A 1 32.21 10.81 4.71
CA MET A 1 31.50 9.96 5.68
C MET A 1 30.10 9.79 5.12
N GLU A 2 29.86 8.69 4.38
CA GLU A 2 28.50 8.40 3.88
C GLU A 2 27.62 8.13 5.09
N THR A 3 26.64 8.99 5.32
CA THR A 3 25.56 8.72 6.26
C THR A 3 24.82 7.50 5.75
N ARG A 4 25.09 6.32 6.32
CA ARG A 4 24.23 5.15 6.13
C ARG A 4 22.87 5.53 6.68
N LEU A 5 21.98 6.00 5.81
CA LEU A 5 20.56 6.17 6.10
C LEU A 5 20.05 4.79 6.51
N SER A 6 19.88 4.56 7.81
CA SER A 6 19.18 3.40 8.30
C SER A 6 17.74 3.56 7.82
N ALA A 7 17.37 2.83 6.78
CA ALA A 7 15.98 2.70 6.35
C ALA A 7 15.29 1.67 7.26
N CYS A 8 13.99 1.84 7.43
CA CYS A 8 13.11 0.81 7.98
C CYS A 8 12.05 0.52 6.94
N ASP A 9 11.92 -0.76 6.61
CA ASP A 9 10.97 -1.27 5.66
C ASP A 9 9.86 -1.98 6.43
N PHE A 10 8.62 -1.70 6.04
CA PHE A 10 7.44 -2.40 6.50
C PHE A 10 6.75 -3.04 5.29
N TYR A 11 6.24 -4.25 5.50
CA TYR A 11 5.42 -4.93 4.52
C TYR A 11 4.17 -5.48 5.21
N LEU A 12 3.01 -5.11 4.69
CA LEU A 12 1.71 -5.45 5.25
C LEU A 12 0.86 -6.16 4.21
N VAL A 13 0.10 -7.16 4.65
CA VAL A 13 -0.93 -7.82 3.86
C VAL A 13 -2.21 -7.85 4.69
N VAL A 14 -3.23 -7.16 4.17
CA VAL A 14 -4.53 -6.89 4.81
C VAL A 14 -5.62 -6.87 3.74
N SER A 15 -6.89 -6.65 4.13
CA SER A 15 -7.97 -6.43 3.17
C SER A 15 -8.08 -4.97 2.74
N MET A 16 -8.51 -4.72 1.50
CA MET A 16 -8.78 -3.37 0.99
C MET A 16 -9.85 -2.65 1.82
N VAL A 17 -10.81 -3.38 2.38
CA VAL A 17 -11.86 -2.79 3.24
C VAL A 17 -11.33 -2.32 4.60
N ASP A 18 -10.14 -2.76 5.01
CA ASP A 18 -9.49 -2.30 6.25
C ASP A 18 -8.90 -0.89 6.08
N LEU A 19 -8.58 -0.47 4.85
CA LEU A 19 -8.07 0.87 4.54
C LEU A 19 -9.18 1.92 4.50
N VAL A 20 -10.31 1.56 3.90
CA VAL A 20 -11.45 2.45 3.70
C VAL A 20 -12.72 1.63 3.89
N THR A 21 -13.60 2.11 4.76
CA THR A 21 -14.90 1.50 5.01
C THR A 21 -16.00 2.37 4.40
N TRP A 22 -16.95 1.76 3.68
CA TRP A 22 -18.17 2.43 3.26
C TRP A 22 -19.15 2.51 4.44
N VAL A 23 -19.60 3.72 4.79
CA VAL A 23 -20.28 4.02 6.08
C VAL A 23 -21.75 4.43 5.95
N GLY A 24 -22.38 4.34 4.77
CA GLY A 24 -23.72 4.92 4.56
C GLY A 24 -24.65 4.15 3.64
N SER A 25 -25.87 4.67 3.50
CA SER A 25 -26.89 4.21 2.53
C SER A 25 -26.72 4.82 1.14
N ASP A 26 -25.88 5.85 1.02
CA ASP A 26 -25.73 6.68 -0.17
C ASP A 26 -24.35 6.46 -0.81
N GLU A 27 -24.28 6.61 -2.13
CA GLU A 27 -23.02 6.55 -2.88
C GLU A 27 -22.07 7.66 -2.41
N GLY A 28 -20.83 7.31 -2.06
CA GLY A 28 -19.77 8.27 -1.73
C GLY A 28 -19.46 8.49 -0.25
N ASN A 29 -20.16 7.85 0.70
CA ASN A 29 -19.83 7.98 2.12
C ASN A 29 -18.73 7.00 2.55
N PHE A 30 -17.48 7.46 2.54
CA PHE A 30 -16.30 6.66 2.89
C PHE A 30 -15.62 7.17 4.16
N SER A 31 -15.19 6.25 5.03
CA SER A 31 -14.33 6.52 6.17
C SER A 31 -12.97 5.87 5.95
N VAL A 32 -11.94 6.69 5.90
CA VAL A 32 -10.54 6.24 5.81
C VAL A 32 -10.06 5.80 7.18
N ASN A 33 -9.29 4.71 7.24
CA ASN A 33 -8.67 4.26 8.47
C ASN A 33 -7.71 5.32 9.04
N GLY A 34 -8.03 5.82 10.23
CA GLY A 34 -7.32 6.93 10.84
C GLY A 34 -5.87 6.60 11.22
N HIS A 35 -5.57 5.36 11.58
CA HIS A 35 -4.20 4.95 11.92
C HIS A 35 -3.33 4.88 10.67
N PHE A 36 -3.85 4.30 9.59
CA PHE A 36 -3.13 4.25 8.32
C PHE A 36 -2.92 5.65 7.72
N GLN A 37 -3.95 6.50 7.76
CA GLN A 37 -3.84 7.88 7.31
C GLN A 37 -2.76 8.66 8.09
N GLN A 38 -2.69 8.46 9.41
CA GLN A 38 -1.63 9.06 10.23
C GLN A 38 -0.24 8.54 9.86
N ALA A 39 -0.10 7.25 9.51
CA ALA A 39 1.18 6.72 9.04
C ALA A 39 1.65 7.43 7.75
N LEU A 40 0.75 7.63 6.78
CA LEU A 40 1.06 8.37 5.55
C LEU A 40 1.41 9.85 5.82
N GLN A 41 0.74 10.48 6.79
CA GLN A 41 1.06 11.85 7.22
C GLN A 41 2.46 11.94 7.83
N GLU A 42 2.89 10.99 8.65
CA GLU A 42 4.25 10.94 9.21
C GLU A 42 5.31 10.72 8.11
N LEU A 43 4.98 9.97 7.06
CA LEU A 43 5.82 9.86 5.86
C LEU A 43 5.86 11.15 5.03
N GLY A 44 4.90 12.06 5.23
CA GLY A 44 4.71 13.24 4.40
C GLY A 44 4.23 12.91 2.98
N ILE A 45 3.55 11.78 2.80
CA ILE A 45 3.01 11.32 1.52
C ILE A 45 1.51 11.59 1.51
N LYS A 46 1.03 12.23 0.43
CA LYS A 46 -0.40 12.45 0.19
C LYS A 46 -0.91 11.37 -0.74
N VAL A 47 -1.95 10.65 -0.29
CA VAL A 47 -2.62 9.59 -1.05
C VAL A 47 -4.11 9.83 -0.95
N ASP A 48 -4.80 9.73 -2.08
CA ASP A 48 -6.25 9.61 -2.10
C ASP A 48 -6.64 8.14 -1.91
N LEU A 49 -6.84 7.74 -0.66
CA LEU A 49 -7.19 6.36 -0.28
C LEU A 49 -8.58 5.97 -0.75
N VAL A 50 -9.50 6.93 -0.85
CA VAL A 50 -10.84 6.69 -1.41
C VAL A 50 -10.72 6.43 -2.91
N GLY A 51 -9.91 7.21 -3.63
CA GLY A 51 -9.62 6.96 -5.04
C GLY A 51 -9.03 5.58 -5.30
N LEU A 52 -8.09 5.11 -4.46
CA LEU A 52 -7.56 3.74 -4.53
C LEU A 52 -8.64 2.69 -4.24
N TYR A 53 -9.54 2.95 -3.28
CA TYR A 53 -10.69 2.09 -3.00
C TYR A 53 -11.61 1.94 -4.22
N MET A 54 -11.96 3.07 -4.85
CA MET A 54 -12.79 3.05 -6.06
C MET A 54 -12.05 2.38 -7.24
N GLU A 55 -10.74 2.58 -7.36
CA GLU A 55 -9.94 1.88 -8.37
C GLU A 55 -10.00 0.37 -8.16
N TYR A 56 -9.88 -0.11 -6.91
CA TYR A 56 -9.96 -1.53 -6.59
C TYR A 56 -11.36 -2.14 -6.81
N PHE A 57 -12.42 -1.49 -6.29
CA PHE A 57 -13.76 -2.08 -6.31
C PHE A 57 -14.54 -1.80 -7.61
N ASP A 58 -14.43 -0.60 -8.17
CA ASP A 58 -15.30 -0.16 -9.27
C ASP A 58 -14.62 -0.26 -10.64
N ARG A 59 -13.29 -0.10 -10.70
CA ARG A 59 -12.55 -0.01 -11.98
C ARG A 59 -11.80 -1.27 -12.33
N ALA A 60 -11.06 -1.84 -11.37
CA ALA A 60 -10.27 -3.04 -11.57
C ALA A 60 -11.15 -4.29 -11.69
N LYS A 61 -10.95 -5.02 -12.79
CA LYS A 61 -11.57 -6.33 -13.00
C LYS A 61 -10.81 -7.41 -12.23
N ILE A 62 -11.49 -8.50 -11.89
CA ILE A 62 -10.84 -9.71 -11.40
C ILE A 62 -9.75 -10.14 -12.41
N GLY A 63 -8.57 -10.51 -11.90
CA GLY A 63 -7.39 -10.85 -12.69
C GLY A 63 -6.62 -9.63 -13.23
N THR A 64 -6.91 -8.42 -12.75
CA THR A 64 -6.23 -7.17 -13.14
C THR A 64 -5.92 -6.31 -11.93
N GLY A 65 -5.08 -5.28 -12.12
CA GLY A 65 -4.71 -4.30 -11.10
C GLY A 65 -3.20 -4.08 -11.09
N ASP A 66 -2.81 -2.82 -10.91
CA ASP A 66 -1.43 -2.36 -10.92
C ASP A 66 -0.91 -2.09 -9.51
N VAL A 67 0.40 -1.90 -9.40
CA VAL A 67 1.03 -1.38 -8.18
C VAL A 67 1.07 0.14 -8.27
N TYR A 68 0.61 0.81 -7.23
CA TYR A 68 0.63 2.27 -7.13
C TYR A 68 1.71 2.69 -6.14
N LEU A 69 2.68 3.48 -6.62
CA LEU A 69 3.81 3.94 -5.83
C LEU A 69 3.75 5.45 -5.63
N TYR A 70 3.86 5.86 -4.36
CA TYR A 70 3.90 7.23 -3.92
C TYR A 70 5.24 7.49 -3.24
N GLN A 71 5.92 8.55 -3.65
CA GLN A 71 7.18 8.96 -3.08
C GLN A 71 7.14 10.43 -2.72
N LYS A 72 7.63 10.77 -1.53
CA LYS A 72 7.82 12.17 -1.16
C LYS A 72 9.01 12.75 -1.92
N GLU A 73 8.82 13.91 -2.56
CA GLU A 73 9.91 14.64 -3.22
C GLU A 73 11.08 14.85 -2.26
N GLU A 74 12.31 14.62 -2.75
CA GLU A 74 13.55 14.80 -1.98
C GLU A 74 13.68 13.92 -0.72
N SER A 75 12.86 12.87 -0.57
CA SER A 75 12.94 11.90 0.52
C SER A 75 13.00 10.46 0.01
N HIS A 76 13.56 9.57 0.85
CA HIS A 76 13.53 8.13 0.64
C HIS A 76 12.24 7.48 1.12
N ALA A 77 11.31 8.26 1.68
CA ALA A 77 10.00 7.78 2.10
C ALA A 77 9.16 7.33 0.89
N VAL A 78 8.74 6.07 0.90
CA VAL A 78 7.93 5.45 -0.14
C VAL A 78 6.74 4.76 0.51
N PHE A 79 5.59 4.87 -0.14
CA PHE A 79 4.44 4.00 0.07
C PHE A 79 4.08 3.38 -1.26
N ALA A 80 3.91 2.06 -1.30
CA ALA A 80 3.37 1.35 -2.44
C ALA A 80 2.27 0.39 -2.04
N ILE A 81 1.30 0.19 -2.92
CA ILE A 81 0.16 -0.69 -2.74
C ILE A 81 -0.11 -1.48 -4.02
N ASP A 82 -0.22 -2.79 -3.89
CA ASP A 82 -0.62 -3.71 -4.96
C ASP A 82 -2.14 -3.89 -4.93
N LEU A 83 -2.80 -3.48 -6.01
CA LEU A 83 -4.24 -3.62 -6.18
C LEU A 83 -4.62 -4.76 -7.14
N TYR A 84 -3.70 -5.67 -7.44
CA TYR A 84 -4.03 -6.84 -8.25
C TYR A 84 -5.07 -7.73 -7.58
N LYS A 85 -6.19 -7.97 -8.28
CA LYS A 85 -7.28 -8.84 -7.82
C LYS A 85 -7.05 -10.27 -8.29
N GLU A 86 -6.53 -11.13 -7.42
CA GLU A 86 -6.34 -12.54 -7.79
C GLU A 86 -7.68 -13.22 -8.13
N LEU A 87 -7.65 -14.23 -9.00
CA LEU A 87 -8.86 -14.88 -9.51
C LEU A 87 -9.73 -15.55 -8.43
N THR A 88 -9.10 -15.92 -7.31
CA THR A 88 -9.74 -16.63 -6.19
C THR A 88 -9.76 -15.82 -4.91
N ASP A 89 -9.35 -14.56 -4.96
CA ASP A 89 -9.34 -13.71 -3.78
C ASP A 89 -10.77 -13.28 -3.42
N GLN A 90 -11.23 -13.76 -2.27
CA GLN A 90 -12.55 -13.46 -1.70
C GLN A 90 -12.46 -12.48 -0.52
N LEU A 91 -11.25 -12.14 -0.08
CA LEU A 91 -11.02 -11.32 1.11
C LEU A 91 -10.48 -9.93 0.74
N ASP A 92 -10.51 -9.59 -0.55
CA ASP A 92 -10.03 -8.33 -1.09
C ASP A 92 -8.59 -8.01 -0.63
N ILE A 93 -7.71 -9.00 -0.68
CA ILE A 93 -6.35 -8.95 -0.15
C ILE A 93 -5.52 -7.99 -0.99
N ILE A 94 -4.82 -7.10 -0.29
CA ILE A 94 -3.86 -6.16 -0.86
C ILE A 94 -2.52 -6.29 -0.15
N GLN A 95 -1.47 -5.90 -0.85
CA GLN A 95 -0.10 -5.89 -0.33
C GLN A 95 0.41 -4.47 -0.31
N MET A 96 1.08 -4.08 0.77
CA MET A 96 1.62 -2.74 0.94
C MET A 96 3.08 -2.78 1.36
N ALA A 97 3.86 -1.87 0.79
CA ALA A 97 5.23 -1.62 1.20
C ALA A 97 5.37 -0.17 1.68
N ILE A 98 6.02 0.01 2.82
CA ILE A 98 6.38 1.32 3.35
C ILE A 98 7.88 1.32 3.60
N LEU A 99 8.60 2.25 2.99
CA LEU A 99 9.99 2.51 3.31
C LEU A 99 10.08 3.89 3.95
N CYS A 100 10.81 4.01 5.05
CA CYS A 100 10.99 5.30 5.68
C CYS A 100 12.37 5.47 6.32
N ASP A 101 12.74 6.72 6.53
CA ASP A 101 13.97 7.08 7.23
C ASP A 101 13.85 6.71 8.72
N SER A 102 14.95 6.22 9.31
CA SER A 102 15.02 5.87 10.75
C SER A 102 14.50 6.94 11.70
N GLY A 103 14.63 8.23 11.34
CA GLY A 103 14.15 9.35 12.15
C GLY A 103 12.63 9.38 12.36
N ILE A 104 11.86 8.78 11.44
CA ILE A 104 10.38 8.70 11.54
C ILE A 104 9.88 7.26 11.73
N ALA A 105 10.75 6.26 11.60
CA ALA A 105 10.40 4.84 11.66
C ALA A 105 9.62 4.45 12.92
N ALA A 106 9.97 4.99 14.09
CA ALA A 106 9.26 4.66 15.33
C ALA A 106 7.79 5.14 15.34
N LYS A 107 7.53 6.31 14.75
CA LYS A 107 6.16 6.86 14.65
C LYS A 107 5.35 6.09 13.62
N VAL A 108 5.94 5.84 12.45
CA VAL A 108 5.33 5.05 11.38
C VAL A 108 5.00 3.65 11.87
N ARG A 109 5.95 2.97 12.55
CA ARG A 109 5.74 1.66 13.19
C ARG A 109 4.51 1.66 14.09
N GLY A 110 4.42 2.61 15.02
CA GLY A 110 3.30 2.69 15.97
C GLY A 110 1.96 2.75 15.25
N LYS A 111 1.84 3.60 14.23
CA LYS A 111 0.61 3.76 13.44
C LYS A 111 0.29 2.55 12.57
N LEU A 112 1.29 1.94 11.94
CA LEU A 112 1.09 0.71 11.17
C LEU A 112 0.72 -0.48 12.07
N ARG A 113 1.21 -0.52 13.31
CA ARG A 113 0.84 -1.56 14.27
C ARG A 113 -0.60 -1.40 14.75
N GLU A 114 -1.00 -0.19 15.14
CA GLU A 114 -2.40 0.11 15.49
C GLU A 114 -3.34 -0.26 14.33
N PHE A 115 -3.02 0.19 13.11
CA PHE A 115 -3.75 -0.17 11.91
C PHE A 115 -3.87 -1.70 11.72
N PHE A 116 -2.75 -2.41 11.77
CA PHE A 116 -2.75 -3.85 11.56
C PHE A 116 -3.49 -4.60 12.66
N ASP A 117 -3.39 -4.18 13.92
CA ASP A 117 -4.10 -4.81 15.04
C ASP A 117 -5.62 -4.74 14.91
N ASP A 118 -6.11 -3.60 14.43
CA ASP A 118 -7.53 -3.31 14.22
C ASP A 118 -8.10 -3.89 12.92
N ALA A 119 -7.24 -4.33 11.99
CA ALA A 119 -7.66 -4.91 10.72
C ALA A 119 -8.50 -6.18 10.93
N SER A 120 -9.56 -6.31 10.13
CA SER A 120 -10.44 -7.47 10.10
C SER A 120 -9.74 -8.69 9.49
N CYS A 121 -8.86 -8.47 8.50
CA CYS A 121 -8.05 -9.50 7.86
C CYS A 121 -6.56 -9.23 8.10
N LYS A 122 -5.94 -10.03 8.98
CA LYS A 122 -4.54 -9.89 9.42
C LYS A 122 -3.67 -11.00 8.85
N ILE A 123 -3.08 -10.79 7.68
CA ILE A 123 -2.30 -11.83 7.00
C ILE A 123 -0.82 -11.70 7.34
N ILE A 124 -0.18 -10.57 7.03
CA ILE A 124 1.26 -10.35 7.27
C ILE A 124 1.49 -8.95 7.83
N TYR A 125 2.32 -8.88 8.87
CA TYR A 125 3.00 -7.65 9.30
C TYR A 125 4.50 -7.97 9.41
N GLU A 126 5.31 -7.31 8.61
CA GLU A 126 6.76 -7.48 8.58
C GLU A 126 7.42 -6.13 8.80
N GLU A 127 8.43 -6.11 9.68
CA GLU A 127 9.30 -4.96 9.92
C GLU A 127 10.75 -5.43 9.82
N ALA A 128 11.55 -4.75 9.02
CA ALA A 128 12.97 -5.02 8.89
C ALA A 128 13.76 -3.76 8.53
N HIS A 129 15.08 -3.78 8.73
CA HIS A 129 15.95 -2.77 8.13
C HIS A 129 15.99 -2.86 6.60
N PHE A 130 15.74 -4.07 6.08
CA PHE A 130 15.62 -4.35 4.66
C PHE A 130 14.64 -5.52 4.49
N SER A 131 13.44 -5.26 3.98
CA SER A 131 12.45 -6.31 3.69
C SER A 131 12.51 -6.65 2.21
N SER A 132 12.90 -7.88 1.86
CA SER A 132 12.94 -8.30 0.46
C SER A 132 11.57 -8.18 -0.21
N ARG A 133 10.48 -8.47 0.52
CA ARG A 133 9.11 -8.34 0.00
C ARG A 133 8.74 -6.89 -0.28
N ALA A 134 9.03 -5.98 0.65
CA ALA A 134 8.79 -4.55 0.44
C ALA A 134 9.58 -4.02 -0.76
N ARG A 135 10.85 -4.44 -0.88
CA ARG A 135 11.77 -4.02 -1.94
C ARG A 135 11.37 -4.56 -3.29
N ASP A 136 10.96 -5.83 -3.35
CA ASP A 136 10.46 -6.47 -4.55
C ASP A 136 9.19 -5.79 -5.08
N LEU A 137 8.30 -5.36 -4.18
CA LEU A 137 7.05 -4.70 -4.58
C LEU A 137 7.32 -3.36 -5.31
N ILE A 138 8.39 -2.65 -4.94
CA ILE A 138 8.75 -1.34 -5.50
C ILE A 138 9.86 -1.40 -6.57
N ASP A 139 10.32 -2.60 -6.93
CA ASP A 139 11.42 -2.80 -7.87
C ASP A 139 10.92 -2.65 -9.31
N PHE A 140 11.17 -1.47 -9.92
CA PHE A 140 10.75 -1.15 -11.28
C PHE A 140 11.27 -2.13 -12.34
N GLU A 141 12.42 -2.78 -12.12
CA GLU A 141 12.99 -3.74 -13.07
C GLU A 141 12.17 -5.04 -13.14
N LYS A 142 11.31 -5.31 -12.15
CA LYS A 142 10.39 -6.46 -12.15
C LYS A 142 9.10 -6.20 -12.91
N TYR A 143 8.87 -4.96 -13.34
CA TYR A 143 7.65 -4.56 -14.05
C TYR A 143 7.95 -4.17 -15.51
N PRO A 144 7.02 -4.45 -16.44
CA PRO A 144 5.72 -5.09 -16.22
C PRO A 144 5.83 -6.60 -15.94
N LEU A 145 5.09 -7.07 -14.94
CA LEU A 145 5.02 -8.47 -14.54
C LEU A 145 3.83 -9.14 -15.24
N LEU A 146 4.08 -10.24 -15.97
CA LEU A 146 3.01 -11.03 -16.58
C LEU A 146 2.39 -11.97 -15.54
N MET A 147 1.11 -11.76 -15.24
CA MET A 147 0.35 -12.61 -14.34
C MET A 147 -0.05 -13.89 -15.06
N ALA A 148 0.47 -15.02 -14.61
CA ALA A 148 0.31 -16.30 -15.30
C ALA A 148 -1.16 -16.73 -15.39
N GLU A 149 -1.94 -16.49 -14.33
CA GLU A 149 -3.33 -16.91 -14.26
C GLU A 149 -4.29 -16.09 -15.13
N SER A 150 -4.04 -14.79 -15.34
CA SER A 150 -4.95 -13.91 -16.07
C SER A 150 -4.40 -13.42 -17.42
N GLY A 151 -3.10 -13.59 -17.67
CA GLY A 151 -2.41 -13.01 -18.82
C GLY A 151 -2.26 -11.48 -18.75
N TYR A 152 -2.67 -10.87 -17.63
CA TYR A 152 -2.57 -9.43 -17.41
C TYR A 152 -1.12 -9.00 -17.19
N ARG A 153 -0.73 -7.85 -17.74
CA ARG A 153 0.58 -7.24 -17.51
C ARG A 153 0.45 -6.20 -16.41
N LYS A 154 0.81 -6.58 -15.20
CA LYS A 154 0.85 -5.71 -14.03
C LYS A 154 2.01 -4.72 -14.14
N ASN A 155 1.73 -3.45 -13.92
CA ASN A 155 2.69 -2.35 -13.99
C ASN A 155 2.89 -1.75 -12.59
N ILE A 156 3.88 -0.86 -12.51
CA ILE A 156 4.06 0.03 -11.36
C ILE A 156 3.88 1.48 -11.81
N LEU A 157 2.98 2.21 -11.14
CA LEU A 157 2.56 3.56 -11.50
C LEU A 157 3.05 4.55 -10.43
N LYS A 158 4.00 5.41 -10.80
CA LYS A 158 4.61 6.38 -9.88
C LYS A 158 3.77 7.66 -9.78
N ASN A 159 3.63 8.18 -8.55
CA ASN A 159 2.91 9.40 -8.22
C ASN A 159 1.49 9.42 -8.81
N TYR A 160 0.81 8.28 -8.74
CA TYR A 160 -0.52 8.12 -9.30
C TYR A 160 -1.51 9.09 -8.65
N VAL A 161 -2.25 9.79 -9.50
CA VAL A 161 -3.38 10.63 -9.12
C VAL A 161 -4.63 9.95 -9.68
N PRO A 162 -5.57 9.51 -8.82
CA PRO A 162 -6.83 8.95 -9.30
C PRO A 162 -7.57 9.97 -10.19
N SER A 163 -8.14 9.51 -11.29
CA SER A 163 -8.91 10.33 -12.24
C SER A 163 -10.37 10.45 -11.88
#